data_AF-A0A3B9EQC9-F1
#
_entry.id   AF-A0A3B9EQC9-F1
#
_cell.length_a   1.000
_cell.length_b   1.000
_cell.length_c   1.000
_cell.angle_alpha   90.00
_cell.angle_beta   90.00
_cell.angle_gamma   90.00
#
_symmetry.space_group_name_H-M   'P 1'
#
loop_
_entity.id
_entity.type
_entity.pdbx_description
1 polymer ?
#
loop_
_entity_poly.entity_id
_entity_poly.type
_entity_poly.pdbx_seq_one_letter_code
_entity_poly.pdbx_strand_id
1 'polypeptide(L)'
;DEERRKFDQKVADVQRLVQSRNQQLDRANAEAVIEVQKVYNQIVLELANERSYGLIFRKSATIVVHPPIEVTPEVLARLDKRLPAVKVTPPTAAPAKQ
;
A
#
# COMPACT_ATOMS: atom_id res chain seq x y z
N ASP A 1 29.00 23.29 28.80
CA ASP A 1 29.32 22.19 27.86
C ASP A 1 28.49 20.93 28.05
N GLU A 2 28.32 20.40 29.26
CA GLU A 2 27.55 19.16 29.48
C GLU A 2 26.07 19.25 29.08
N GLU A 3 25.39 20.34 29.44
CA GLU A 3 23.98 20.54 29.07
C GLU A 3 23.78 20.62 27.55
N ARG A 4 24.75 21.20 26.83
CA ARG A 4 24.75 21.23 25.37
C ARG A 4 24.93 19.84 24.78
N ARG A 5 25.90 19.05 25.29
CA ARG A 5 26.10 17.65 24.86
C ARG A 5 24.85 16.79 25.12
N LYS A 6 24.18 16.96 26.27
CA LYS A 6 22.93 16.26 26.59
C LYS A 6 21.80 16.66 25.64
N PHE A 7 21.68 17.94 25.30
CA PHE A 7 20.71 18.43 24.33
C PHE A 7 20.97 17.87 22.93
N ASP A 8 22.21 17.96 22.45
CA ASP A 8 22.62 17.44 21.14
C ASP A 8 22.35 15.93 21.03
N GLN A 9 22.63 15.17 22.09
CA GLN A 9 22.33 13.74 22.16
C GLN A 9 20.81 13.45 22.08
N LYS A 10 19.99 14.20 22.84
CA LYS A 10 18.52 14.06 22.80
C LYS A 10 17.96 14.38 21.41
N VAL A 11 18.47 15.42 20.75
CA VAL A 11 18.06 15.77 19.38
C VAL A 11 18.42 14.63 18.42
N ALA A 12 19.63 14.09 18.50
CA ALA A 12 20.04 12.97 17.68
C ALA A 12 19.21 11.70 17.93
N ASP A 13 18.83 11.42 19.18
CA ASP A 13 17.95 10.29 19.53
C ASP A 13 16.54 10.47 18.94
N VAL A 14 15.97 11.68 19.04
CA VAL A 14 14.65 12.00 18.47
C VAL A 14 14.68 11.91 16.94
N GLN A 15 15.72 12.44 16.29
CA GLN A 15 15.87 12.35 14.84
C GLN A 15 15.95 10.88 14.37
N ARG A 16 16.75 10.05 15.04
CA ARG A 16 16.83 8.60 14.76
C ARG A 16 15.49 7.91 14.96
N LEU A 17 14.75 8.25 16.01
CA LEU A 17 13.43 7.70 16.27
C LEU A 17 12.46 8.05 15.14
N VAL A 18 12.36 9.32 14.77
CA VAL A 18 11.48 9.79 13.69
C VAL A 18 11.83 9.11 12.37
N GLN A 19 13.12 9.04 12.01
CA GLN A 19 13.57 8.36 10.80
C GLN A 19 13.17 6.88 10.79
N SER A 20 13.35 6.18 11.91
CA SER A 20 12.95 4.77 12.05
C SER A 20 11.43 4.59 11.92
N ARG A 21 10.63 5.51 12.45
CA ARG A 21 9.17 5.46 12.32
C ARG A 21 8.73 5.67 10.87
N ASN A 22 9.31 6.65 10.19
CA ASN A 22 9.00 6.89 8.78
C ASN A 22 9.30 5.65 7.93
N GLN A 23 10.47 5.03 8.11
CA GLN A 23 10.81 3.78 7.40
C GLN A 23 9.83 2.64 7.69
N GLN A 24 9.35 2.51 8.93
CA GLN A 24 8.36 1.49 9.27
C GLN A 24 7.00 1.78 8.63
N LEU A 25 6.56 3.03 8.60
CA LEU A 25 5.33 3.45 7.90
C LEU A 25 5.43 3.18 6.40
N ASP A 26 6.56 3.54 5.78
CA ASP A 26 6.78 3.34 4.34
C ASP A 26 6.72 1.85 3.97
N ARG A 27 7.33 0.98 4.79
CA ARG A 27 7.27 -0.48 4.60
C ARG A 27 5.85 -1.00 4.76
N ALA A 28 5.16 -0.60 5.82
CA ALA A 28 3.80 -1.06 6.09
C ALA A 28 2.82 -0.61 4.99
N ASN A 29 3.00 0.59 4.44
CA ASN A 29 2.27 1.07 3.27
C ASN A 29 2.58 0.23 2.04
N ALA A 30 3.87 0.01 1.73
CA ALA A 30 4.28 -0.78 0.57
C ALA A 30 3.71 -2.21 0.62
N GLU A 31 3.74 -2.86 1.78
CA GLU A 31 3.15 -4.19 2.00
C GLU A 31 1.63 -4.18 1.77
N ALA A 32 0.93 -3.18 2.30
CA ALA A 32 -0.51 -3.02 2.10
C ALA A 32 -0.87 -2.84 0.61
N VAL A 33 -0.11 -2.02 -0.12
CA VAL A 33 -0.30 -1.82 -1.57
C VAL A 33 -0.09 -3.13 -2.34
N ILE A 34 0.91 -3.94 -1.96
CA ILE A 34 1.16 -5.24 -2.59
C ILE A 34 -0.03 -6.19 -2.37
N GLU A 35 -0.61 -6.21 -1.15
CA GLU A 35 -1.78 -7.04 -0.84
C GLU A 35 -2.99 -6.65 -1.70
N VAL A 36 -3.29 -5.35 -1.80
CA VAL A 36 -4.36 -4.84 -2.67
C VAL A 36 -4.10 -5.23 -4.12
N GLN A 37 -2.88 -5.03 -4.63
CA GLN A 37 -2.53 -5.33 -6.02
C GLN A 37 -2.67 -6.83 -6.33
N LYS A 38 -2.35 -7.71 -5.37
CA LYS A 38 -2.50 -9.16 -5.51
C LYS A 38 -3.97 -9.54 -5.70
N VAL A 39 -4.85 -9.05 -4.83
CA VAL A 39 -6.30 -9.34 -4.91
C VAL A 39 -6.89 -8.73 -6.19
N TYR A 40 -6.51 -7.50 -6.53
CA TYR A 40 -6.90 -6.85 -7.78
C TYR A 40 -6.52 -7.69 -9.02
N ASN A 41 -5.28 -8.16 -9.09
CA ASN A 41 -4.81 -8.95 -10.25
C ASN A 41 -5.57 -10.29 -10.38
N GLN A 42 -5.89 -10.94 -9.26
CA GLN A 42 -6.70 -12.15 -9.26
C GLN A 42 -8.10 -11.89 -9.81
N ILE A 43 -8.75 -10.81 -9.35
CA ILE A 43 -10.08 -10.40 -9.84
C ILE A 43 -10.06 -10.11 -11.34
N VAL A 44 -9.04 -9.39 -11.83
CA VAL A 44 -8.92 -9.07 -13.26
C VAL A 44 -8.76 -10.35 -14.10
N LEU A 45 -7.95 -11.31 -13.65
CA LEU A 45 -7.74 -12.57 -14.36
C LEU A 45 -9.01 -13.43 -14.38
N GLU A 46 -9.71 -13.53 -13.25
CA GLU A 46 -10.98 -14.23 -13.18
C GLU A 46 -12.03 -13.60 -14.10
N LEU A 47 -12.14 -12.28 -14.10
CA LEU A 47 -13.06 -11.57 -14.99
C LEU A 47 -12.72 -11.79 -16.46
N ALA A 48 -11.43 -11.81 -16.80
CA ALA A 48 -10.98 -12.11 -18.15
C ALA A 48 -11.40 -13.52 -18.57
N ASN A 49 -11.24 -14.51 -17.70
CA ASN A 49 -11.64 -15.89 -17.99
C ASN A 49 -13.16 -16.06 -18.09
N GLU A 50 -13.92 -15.49 -17.14
CA GLU A 50 -15.39 -15.57 -17.09
C GLU A 50 -16.04 -14.96 -18.35
N ARG A 51 -15.47 -13.87 -18.86
CA ARG A 51 -15.99 -13.17 -20.04
C ARG A 51 -15.23 -13.51 -21.33
N SER A 52 -14.30 -14.46 -21.27
CA SER A 52 -13.47 -14.87 -22.41
C SER A 52 -12.73 -13.70 -23.08
N TYR A 53 -12.26 -12.74 -22.28
CA TYR A 53 -11.44 -11.64 -22.77
C TYR A 53 -10.00 -12.12 -23.00
N GLY A 54 -9.53 -12.00 -24.24
CA GLY A 54 -8.14 -12.30 -24.58
C GLY A 54 -7.14 -11.24 -24.10
N LEU A 55 -7.60 -10.02 -23.81
CA LEU A 55 -6.73 -8.91 -23.41
C LEU A 55 -7.51 -7.84 -22.61
N ILE A 56 -6.86 -7.26 -21.60
CA ILE A 56 -7.38 -6.12 -20.83
C ILE A 56 -6.31 -5.01 -20.83
N PHE A 57 -6.71 -3.80 -21.21
CA PHE A 57 -5.84 -2.63 -21.21
C PHE A 57 -6.04 -1.78 -19.96
N ARG A 58 -4.96 -1.17 -19.47
CA ARG A 58 -5.04 -0.14 -18.43
C ARG A 58 -5.62 1.14 -19.04
N LYS A 59 -6.53 1.80 -18.32
CA LYS A 59 -7.12 3.08 -18.73
C LYS A 59 -6.08 4.17 -19.00
N SER A 60 -4.96 4.16 -18.27
CA SER A 60 -3.83 5.08 -18.46
C SER A 60 -3.10 4.92 -19.80
N ALA A 61 -3.25 3.76 -20.46
CA ALA A 61 -2.66 3.46 -21.76
C ALA A 61 -3.66 3.63 -22.92
N THR A 62 -4.85 4.17 -22.65
CA THR A 62 -5.93 4.33 -23.64
C THR A 62 -6.36 5.79 -23.72
N ILE A 63 -6.66 6.28 -24.92
CA ILE A 63 -7.15 7.65 -25.13
C ILE A 63 -8.67 7.72 -24.92
N VAL A 64 -9.40 6.72 -25.40
CA VAL A 64 -10.87 6.61 -25.28
C VAL A 64 -11.24 5.16 -24.99
N VAL A 65 -12.17 4.95 -24.07
CA VAL A 65 -12.76 3.64 -23.74
C VAL A 65 -14.28 3.77 -23.81
N HIS A 66 -14.93 2.85 -24.52
CA HIS A 66 -16.40 2.81 -24.60
C HIS A 66 -16.96 2.21 -23.29
N PRO A 67 -17.94 2.82 -22.60
CA PRO A 67 -18.37 2.37 -21.27
C PRO A 67 -18.78 0.90 -21.15
N PRO A 68 -19.50 0.28 -22.13
CA PRO A 68 -19.83 -1.14 -22.13
C PRO A 68 -18.66 -2.13 -22.10
N ILE A 69 -17.44 -1.69 -22.49
CA ILE A 69 -16.22 -2.53 -22.41
C ILE A 69 -15.33 -2.13 -21.23
N GLU A 70 -15.75 -1.14 -20.42
CA GLU A 70 -15.03 -0.75 -19.22
C GLU A 70 -15.35 -1.72 -18.07
N VAL A 71 -14.31 -2.39 -17.59
CA VAL A 71 -14.44 -3.39 -16.50
C VAL A 71 -14.16 -2.82 -15.12
N THR A 72 -13.65 -1.58 -15.03
CA THR A 72 -13.21 -0.97 -13.76
C THR A 72 -14.29 -0.97 -12.67
N PRO A 73 -15.56 -0.60 -12.95
CA PRO A 73 -16.60 -0.63 -11.91
C PRO A 73 -16.83 -2.03 -11.33
N GLU A 74 -16.80 -3.06 -12.17
CA GLU A 74 -16.98 -4.44 -11.73
C GLU A 74 -15.78 -4.95 -10.93
N VAL A 75 -14.56 -4.64 -11.37
CA VAL A 75 -13.34 -5.01 -10.66
C VAL A 75 -13.30 -4.35 -9.27
N LEU A 76 -13.66 -3.07 -9.17
CA LEU A 76 -13.74 -2.36 -7.89
C LEU A 76 -14.80 -2.97 -6.97
N ALA A 77 -16.00 -3.25 -7.48
CA ALA A 77 -17.05 -3.88 -6.69
C ALA A 77 -16.67 -5.28 -6.16
N ARG A 78 -15.91 -6.06 -6.93
CA ARG A 78 -15.37 -7.34 -6.48
C ARG A 78 -14.23 -7.16 -5.47
N LEU A 79 -13.39 -6.14 -5.64
CA LEU A 79 -12.30 -5.82 -4.72
C LEU A 79 -12.84 -5.41 -3.35
N ASP A 80 -13.82 -4.50 -3.30
CA ASP A 80 -14.45 -4.05 -2.06
C ASP A 80 -15.07 -5.22 -1.28
N LYS A 81 -15.65 -6.19 -1.98
CA LYS A 81 -16.22 -7.41 -1.37
C LYS A 81 -15.15 -8.36 -0.83
N ARG A 82 -14.03 -8.52 -1.54
CA ARG A 82 -12.97 -9.48 -1.17
C ARG A 82 -11.99 -8.95 -0.15
N LEU A 83 -11.68 -7.66 -0.23
CA LEU A 83 -10.69 -7.00 0.58
C LEU A 83 -11.28 -5.70 1.16
N PRO A 84 -12.30 -5.80 2.05
CA PRO A 84 -12.94 -4.63 2.64
C PRO A 84 -11.99 -3.86 3.58
N ALA A 85 -10.95 -4.51 4.09
CA ALA A 85 -9.93 -3.91 4.92
C ALA A 85 -8.59 -4.60 4.71
N VAL A 86 -7.51 -3.82 4.79
CA VAL A 86 -6.13 -4.30 4.76
C VAL A 86 -5.50 -4.04 6.12
N LYS A 87 -4.93 -5.08 6.74
CA LYS A 87 -4.27 -4.92 8.03
C LYS A 87 -2.87 -4.36 7.82
N VAL A 88 -2.61 -3.20 8.40
CA VAL A 88 -1.31 -2.55 8.35
C VAL A 88 -0.64 -2.70 9.71
N THR A 89 0.61 -3.18 9.72
CA THR A 89 1.39 -3.26 10.96
C THR A 89 1.82 -1.85 11.36
N PRO A 90 1.40 -1.33 12.54
CA PRO A 90 1.83 0.00 12.96
C PRO A 90 3.33 0.00 13.28
N PRO A 91 4.02 1.14 13.15
CA PRO A 91 5.40 1.26 13.62
C PRO A 91 5.46 0.89 15.10
N THR A 92 6.23 -0.13 15.45
CA THR A 92 6.37 -0.54 16.85
C THR A 92 7.24 0.48 17.58
N ALA A 93 6.84 0.86 18.80
CA ALA A 93 7.71 1.62 19.68
C ALA A 93 9.00 0.83 19.93
N ALA A 94 10.12 1.56 19.97
CA ALA A 94 11.49 1.05 20.04
C ALA A 94 11.63 -0.19 20.95
N PRO A 95 12.61 -1.08 20.69
CA PRO A 95 12.85 -2.23 21.56
C PRO A 95 12.96 -1.76 23.01
N ALA A 96 12.25 -2.44 23.90
CA ALA A 96 12.39 -2.26 25.34
C ALA A 96 13.89 -2.33 25.65
N LYS A 97 14.42 -1.26 26.24
CA LYS A 97 15.78 -1.25 26.77
C LYS A 97 15.90 -2.44 27.74
N GLN A 98 16.77 -3.39 27.41
CA GLN A 98 17.38 -4.26 28.42
C GLN A 98 18.50 -3.49 29.10
#